data_AF-A0A7W7BPF3-F1
#
_entry.id   AF-A0A7W7BPF3-F1
#
_cell.length_a   1.000
_cell.length_b   1.000
_cell.length_c   1.000
_cell.angle_alpha   90.00
_cell.angle_beta   90.00
_cell.angle_gamma   90.00
#
_symmetry.space_group_name_H-M   'P 1'
#
loop_
_entity.id
_entity.type
_entity.pdbx_description
1 polymer ?
#
loop_
_entity_poly.entity_id
_entity_poly.type
_entity_poly.pdbx_seq_one_letter_code
_entity_poly.pdbx_strand_id
1 'polypeptide(L)'
;MPDGLAIGDPGRRHLVLGVDTISHRDGPAVTQQVDWTEIRGATLDLRTTRFPFPGAFSGLWSSVLVMITQTDPDLDLAPGTAVLTTDHGSLRLDLDRHHPGGYWHPIVSRTQLLMDRLVEDAASRPLLRQSNAVLDSIVSSVRRARVA
;
A
#
# COMPACT_ATOMS: atom_id res chain seq x y z
N MET A 1 -14.87 6.96 -5.50
CA MET A 1 -13.41 7.16 -5.31
C MET A 1 -13.14 6.96 -3.83
N PRO A 2 -12.15 6.15 -3.42
CA PRO A 2 -11.80 6.06 -2.01
C PRO A 2 -11.24 7.40 -1.53
N ASP A 3 -11.69 7.88 -0.37
CA ASP A 3 -11.22 9.12 0.27
C ASP A 3 -9.84 8.93 0.94
N GLY A 4 -8.88 8.34 0.21
CA GLY A 4 -7.58 7.96 0.75
C GLY A 4 -6.70 7.21 -0.23
N LEU A 5 -5.56 6.71 0.26
CA LEU A 5 -4.61 5.91 -0.50
C LEU A 5 -4.93 4.42 -0.33
N ALA A 6 -5.23 3.72 -1.43
CA ALA A 6 -5.48 2.27 -1.41
C ALA A 6 -4.18 1.45 -1.54
N ILE A 7 -4.06 0.41 -0.72
CA ILE A 7 -2.97 -0.59 -0.75
C ILE A 7 -3.60 -1.98 -0.94
N GLY A 8 -3.30 -2.62 -2.06
CA GLY A 8 -3.91 -3.90 -2.46
C GLY A 8 -4.86 -3.73 -3.65
N ASP A 9 -5.79 -4.67 -3.82
CA ASP A 9 -6.81 -4.64 -4.87
C ASP A 9 -8.12 -3.99 -4.37
N PRO A 10 -8.51 -2.81 -4.89
CA PRO A 10 -9.77 -2.15 -4.52
C PRO A 10 -11.03 -2.97 -4.82
N GLY A 11 -10.95 -3.94 -5.74
CA GLY A 11 -12.05 -4.85 -6.05
C GLY A 11 -12.19 -6.02 -5.07
N ARG A 12 -11.24 -6.19 -4.14
CA ARG A 12 -11.13 -7.32 -3.19
C ARG A 12 -10.64 -6.82 -1.83
N ARG A 13 -9.94 -7.66 -1.06
CA ARG A 13 -9.38 -7.27 0.25
C ARG A 13 -8.23 -6.27 0.10
N HIS A 14 -8.39 -5.07 0.65
CA HIS A 14 -7.40 -4.01 0.59
C HIS A 14 -7.45 -3.10 1.81
N LEU A 15 -6.38 -2.32 2.00
CA LEU A 15 -6.37 -1.21 2.94
C LEU A 15 -6.67 0.11 2.22
N VAL A 16 -7.35 1.01 2.91
CA VAL A 16 -7.46 2.42 2.56
C VAL A 16 -6.91 3.23 3.72
N LEU A 17 -5.84 3.98 3.45
CA LEU A 17 -5.28 4.97 4.36
C LEU A 17 -6.04 6.28 4.16
N GLY A 18 -7.00 6.55 5.04
CA GLY A 18 -7.71 7.82 5.11
C GLY A 18 -7.00 8.81 6.03
N VAL A 19 -7.46 10.06 6.04
CA VAL A 19 -6.87 11.11 6.88
C VAL A 19 -7.04 10.80 8.38
N ASP A 20 -8.21 10.28 8.75
CA ASP A 20 -8.59 10.08 10.15
C ASP A 20 -8.46 8.61 10.57
N THR A 21 -8.63 7.67 9.63
CA THR A 21 -8.64 6.23 9.91
C THR A 21 -7.86 5.43 8.88
N ILE A 22 -7.43 4.24 9.28
CA ILE A 22 -7.12 3.14 8.36
C ILE A 22 -8.34 2.22 8.30
N SER A 23 -8.81 1.92 7.09
CA SER A 23 -9.87 0.92 6.89
C SER A 23 -9.38 -0.28 6.10
N HIS A 24 -9.74 -1.47 6.55
CA HIS A 24 -9.68 -2.70 5.76
C HIS A 24 -11.03 -2.91 5.09
N ARG A 25 -10.98 -3.24 3.80
CA ARG A 25 -12.17 -3.36 2.96
C ARG A 25 -12.12 -4.64 2.15
N ASP A 26 -13.28 -5.23 1.91
CA ASP A 26 -13.49 -6.27 0.91
C ASP A 26 -14.39 -5.71 -0.20
N GLY A 27 -13.78 -5.33 -1.31
CA GLY A 27 -14.43 -4.51 -2.33
C GLY A 27 -14.98 -3.21 -1.72
N PRO A 28 -16.28 -2.88 -1.89
CA PRO A 28 -16.84 -1.67 -1.32
C PRO A 28 -17.11 -1.75 0.20
N ALA A 29 -17.09 -2.94 0.80
CA ALA A 29 -17.50 -3.14 2.19
C ALA A 29 -16.34 -2.86 3.16
N VAL A 30 -16.55 -2.01 4.16
CA VAL A 30 -15.60 -1.81 5.27
C VAL A 30 -15.75 -2.97 6.24
N THR A 31 -14.68 -3.72 6.47
CA THR A 31 -14.67 -4.89 7.36
C THR A 31 -13.94 -4.61 8.68
N GLN A 32 -12.97 -3.69 8.67
CA GLN A 32 -12.32 -3.16 9.88
C GLN A 32 -12.04 -1.67 9.66
N GLN A 33 -12.13 -0.88 10.72
CA GLN A 33 -11.70 0.51 10.73
C GLN A 33 -10.99 0.80 12.05
N VAL A 34 -9.88 1.52 12.00
CA VAL A 34 -9.05 1.85 13.16
C VAL A 34 -8.64 3.31 13.06
N ASP A 35 -8.82 4.09 14.13
CA ASP A 35 -8.36 5.46 14.18
C ASP A 35 -6.84 5.53 14.28
N TRP A 36 -6.21 6.50 13.62
CA TRP A 36 -4.76 6.65 13.67
C TRP A 36 -4.22 6.83 15.10
N THR A 37 -5.03 7.33 16.03
CA THR A 37 -4.65 7.52 17.44
C THR A 37 -4.45 6.20 18.19
N GLU A 38 -5.05 5.12 17.71
CA GLU A 38 -4.91 3.78 18.29
C GLU A 38 -3.69 3.02 17.73
N ILE A 39 -3.14 3.48 16.59
CA ILE A 39 -2.09 2.78 15.87
C ILE A 39 -0.72 3.21 16.39
N ARG A 40 0.07 2.23 16.83
CA ARG A 40 1.44 2.38 17.33
C ARG A 40 2.49 1.91 16.33
N GLY A 41 2.08 1.12 15.34
CA GLY A 41 2.95 0.65 14.27
C GLY A 41 2.14 0.02 13.16
N ALA A 42 2.73 -0.05 11.98
CA ALA A 42 2.16 -0.77 10.86
C ALA A 42 3.26 -1.50 10.08
N THR A 43 2.98 -2.69 9.58
CA THR A 43 3.94 -3.47 8.78
C THR A 43 3.25 -4.12 7.61
N LEU A 44 3.85 -4.00 6.43
CA LEU A 44 3.44 -4.67 5.20
C LEU A 44 4.29 -5.93 4.99
N ASP A 45 3.66 -7.08 5.15
CA ASP A 45 4.22 -8.39 4.82
C ASP A 45 3.66 -8.84 3.47
N LEU A 46 4.34 -8.41 2.41
CA LEU A 46 3.94 -8.65 1.03
C LEU A 46 5.04 -9.45 0.34
N ARG A 47 4.69 -10.54 -0.35
CA ARG A 47 5.68 -11.25 -1.18
C ARG A 47 6.16 -10.35 -2.31
N THR A 48 7.43 -9.96 -2.25
CA THR A 48 8.01 -9.04 -3.24
C THR A 48 8.88 -9.73 -4.27
N THR A 49 8.90 -9.20 -5.50
CA THR A 49 9.93 -9.48 -6.50
C THR A 49 11.00 -8.39 -6.53
N ARG A 50 12.22 -8.78 -6.92
CA ARG A 50 13.40 -7.92 -7.07
C ARG A 50 13.79 -7.66 -8.53
N PHE A 51 12.96 -8.04 -9.50
CA PHE A 51 13.19 -7.71 -10.91
C PHE A 51 13.32 -6.19 -11.10
N PRO A 52 13.95 -5.68 -12.18
CA PRO A 52 14.21 -4.25 -12.40
C PRO A 52 13.02 -3.49 -13.03
N PHE A 53 12.63 -2.33 -12.45
CA PHE A 53 11.35 -1.65 -12.74
C PHE A 53 11.31 -1.23 -14.21
N PRO A 54 10.35 -1.70 -15.04
CA PRO A 54 10.42 -1.38 -16.45
C PRO A 54 10.31 0.14 -16.63
N GLY A 55 11.33 0.75 -17.24
CA GLY A 55 11.49 2.20 -17.33
C GLY A 55 10.47 2.89 -18.24
N ALA A 56 9.70 2.12 -19.02
CA ALA A 56 8.76 2.59 -20.03
C ALA A 56 7.29 2.64 -19.54
N PHE A 57 7.03 2.82 -18.24
CA PHE A 57 5.67 2.93 -17.72
C PHE A 57 5.21 4.39 -17.62
N SER A 58 4.34 4.79 -18.54
CA SER A 58 4.00 6.21 -18.80
C SER A 58 2.55 6.62 -18.61
N GLY A 59 1.63 5.83 -18.03
CA GLY A 59 0.22 6.24 -18.06
C GLY A 59 -0.70 5.66 -17.01
N LEU A 60 -1.47 6.58 -16.40
CA LEU A 60 -2.73 6.44 -15.67
C LEU A 60 -2.73 5.44 -14.50
N TRP A 61 -2.38 5.94 -13.30
CA TRP A 61 -2.86 5.34 -12.06
C TRP A 61 -3.74 6.35 -11.33
N SER A 62 -5.05 6.20 -11.47
CA SER A 62 -5.99 6.87 -10.58
C SER A 62 -6.01 6.11 -9.25
N SER A 63 -5.42 6.70 -8.22
CA SER A 63 -5.66 6.43 -6.79
C SER A 63 -5.40 5.01 -6.24
N VAL A 64 -4.81 4.14 -7.04
CA VAL A 64 -4.51 2.75 -6.70
C VAL A 64 -3.04 2.48 -7.01
N LEU A 65 -2.31 1.87 -6.07
CA LEU A 65 -0.98 1.29 -6.33
C LEU A 65 -1.12 0.10 -7.28
N VAL A 66 -1.37 0.37 -8.55
CA VAL A 66 -1.51 -0.68 -9.54
C VAL A 66 -0.14 -1.18 -9.97
N MET A 67 -0.04 -2.50 -10.01
CA MET A 67 1.20 -3.26 -10.02
C MET A 67 1.35 -3.99 -11.34
N ILE A 68 2.44 -3.78 -12.04
CA ILE A 68 2.71 -4.50 -13.29
C ILE A 68 3.59 -5.71 -13.03
N THR A 69 3.14 -6.85 -13.52
CA THR A 69 3.66 -8.19 -13.25
C THR A 69 4.67 -8.59 -14.33
N GLN A 70 5.82 -9.12 -13.94
CA GLN A 70 6.44 -10.19 -14.72
C GLN A 70 5.96 -11.50 -14.08
N THR A 71 5.35 -12.36 -14.88
CA THR A 71 4.82 -13.64 -14.44
C THR A 71 5.99 -14.53 -14.02
N ASP A 72 6.18 -14.68 -12.71
CA ASP A 72 6.98 -15.78 -12.17
C ASP A 72 6.01 -16.94 -11.92
N PRO A 73 6.09 -18.04 -12.70
CA PRO A 73 5.20 -19.18 -12.55
C PRO A 73 5.39 -19.91 -11.19
N ASP A 74 6.48 -19.66 -10.48
CA ASP A 74 6.77 -20.27 -9.16
C ASP A 74 6.35 -19.37 -7.97
N LEU A 75 5.81 -18.17 -8.21
CA LEU A 75 5.27 -17.33 -7.14
C LEU A 75 3.92 -17.86 -6.67
N ASP A 76 3.97 -18.75 -5.68
CA ASP A 76 2.82 -19.20 -4.90
C ASP A 76 1.93 -18.01 -4.51
N LEU A 77 0.65 -18.12 -4.86
CA LEU A 77 -0.32 -17.04 -4.89
C LEU A 77 -0.91 -16.72 -3.50
N ALA A 78 -0.11 -16.82 -2.44
CA ALA A 78 -0.56 -16.44 -1.11
C ALA A 78 -0.96 -14.95 -1.05
N PRO A 79 -2.08 -14.60 -0.40
CA PRO A 79 -2.43 -13.21 -0.13
C PRO A 79 -1.35 -12.53 0.71
N GLY A 80 -1.16 -11.23 0.49
CA GLY A 80 -0.28 -10.43 1.33
C GLY A 80 -0.95 -10.12 2.68
N THR A 81 -0.23 -9.47 3.58
CA THR A 81 -0.80 -9.10 4.87
C THR A 81 -0.30 -7.74 5.32
N ALA A 82 -1.20 -6.91 5.86
CA ALA A 82 -0.84 -5.79 6.70
C ALA A 82 -1.04 -6.15 8.17
N VAL A 83 -0.10 -5.78 9.02
CA VAL A 83 -0.20 -5.90 10.47
C VAL A 83 -0.26 -4.50 11.05
N LEU A 84 -1.36 -4.16 11.72
CA LEU A 84 -1.48 -2.92 12.49
C LEU A 84 -1.27 -3.25 13.97
N THR A 85 -0.32 -2.59 14.61
CA THR A 85 -0.09 -2.71 16.05
C THR A 85 -0.83 -1.59 16.75
N THR A 86 -1.67 -1.93 17.72
CA THR A 86 -2.41 -1.00 18.57
C THR A 86 -2.03 -1.20 20.04
N ASP A 87 -2.54 -0.35 20.92
CA ASP A 87 -2.37 -0.51 22.38
C ASP A 87 -3.00 -1.82 22.92
N HIS A 88 -3.90 -2.44 22.15
CA HIS A 88 -4.64 -3.63 22.55
C HIS A 88 -4.15 -4.92 21.88
N GLY A 89 -3.12 -4.84 21.02
CA GLY A 89 -2.54 -5.99 20.34
C GLY A 89 -2.27 -5.73 18.86
N SER A 90 -2.14 -6.81 18.08
CA SER A 90 -1.89 -6.71 16.64
C SER A 90 -3.11 -7.19 15.85
N LEU A 91 -3.53 -6.39 14.89
CA LEU A 91 -4.56 -6.71 13.91
C LEU A 91 -3.88 -7.17 12.62
N ARG A 92 -4.11 -8.43 12.24
CA ARG A 92 -3.61 -9.01 10.99
C ARG A 92 -4.70 -8.92 9.93
N LEU A 93 -4.41 -8.23 8.82
CA LEU A 93 -5.37 -7.88 7.77
C LEU A 93 -4.87 -8.41 6.43
N ASP A 94 -5.58 -9.36 5.86
CA ASP A 94 -5.21 -9.98 4.58
C ASP A 94 -5.40 -9.00 3.41
N LEU A 95 -4.44 -8.97 2.50
CA LEU A 95 -4.48 -8.12 1.31
C LEU A 95 -4.46 -8.97 0.06
N ASP A 96 -5.47 -8.76 -0.78
CA ASP A 96 -5.54 -9.35 -2.10
C ASP A 96 -4.74 -8.53 -3.11
N ARG A 97 -4.30 -9.23 -4.14
CA ARG A 97 -3.48 -8.71 -5.22
C ARG A 97 -4.33 -8.35 -6.42
N HIS A 98 -4.01 -7.22 -7.05
CA HIS A 98 -4.75 -6.73 -8.22
C HIS A 98 -4.34 -7.45 -9.52
N HIS A 99 -3.12 -8.00 -9.59
CA HIS A 99 -2.60 -8.71 -10.77
C HIS A 99 -1.77 -9.95 -10.39
N PRO A 100 -1.65 -10.95 -11.30
CA PRO A 100 -0.87 -12.18 -11.08
C PRO A 100 0.65 -11.91 -11.11
N GLY A 101 1.23 -11.55 -9.96
CA GLY A 101 2.67 -11.39 -9.77
C GLY A 101 3.02 -10.98 -8.32
N GLY A 102 4.32 -10.84 -8.02
CA GLY A 102 4.82 -10.39 -6.71
C GLY A 102 4.97 -8.87 -6.63
N TYR A 103 4.82 -8.29 -5.43
CA TYR A 103 4.92 -6.85 -5.24
C TYR A 103 6.34 -6.34 -5.53
N TRP A 104 6.49 -5.16 -6.10
CA TRP A 104 7.82 -4.62 -6.37
C TRP A 104 8.47 -4.17 -5.07
N HIS A 105 9.58 -4.81 -4.68
CA HIS A 105 10.25 -4.52 -3.39
C HIS A 105 10.47 -3.02 -3.14
N PRO A 106 10.95 -2.21 -4.11
CA PRO A 106 11.14 -0.78 -3.87
C PRO A 106 9.83 -0.03 -3.59
N ILE A 107 8.73 -0.41 -4.22
CA ILE A 107 7.42 0.21 -3.99
C ILE A 107 6.93 -0.14 -2.59
N VAL A 108 6.96 -1.44 -2.22
CA VAL A 108 6.56 -1.88 -0.88
C VAL A 108 7.39 -1.19 0.20
N SER A 109 8.70 -1.09 0.01
CA SER A 109 9.59 -0.41 0.95
C SER A 109 9.25 1.08 1.10
N ARG A 110 8.92 1.78 0.02
CA ARG A 110 8.53 3.20 0.08
C ARG A 110 7.15 3.40 0.68
N THR A 111 6.22 2.50 0.41
CA THR A 111 4.90 2.49 1.06
C THR A 111 5.03 2.22 2.55
N GLN A 112 5.89 1.28 2.97
CA GLN A 112 6.20 1.04 4.38
C GLN A 112 6.72 2.30 5.07
N LEU A 113 7.71 2.98 4.48
CA LEU A 113 8.23 4.25 5.01
C LEU A 113 7.16 5.35 5.10
N LEU A 114 6.23 5.41 4.14
CA LEU A 114 5.09 6.31 4.22
C LEU A 114 4.20 5.94 5.42
N MET A 115 3.90 4.66 5.62
CA MET A 115 3.08 4.21 6.74
C MET A 115 3.74 4.53 8.08
N ASP A 116 5.04 4.27 8.22
CA ASP A 116 5.83 4.63 9.41
C ASP A 116 5.71 6.12 9.69
N ARG A 117 5.88 6.96 8.65
CA ARG A 117 5.74 8.41 8.77
C ARG A 117 4.33 8.85 9.20
N LEU A 118 3.28 8.23 8.68
CA LEU A 118 1.89 8.57 9.01
C LEU A 118 1.50 8.15 10.44
N VAL A 119 2.10 7.06 10.93
CA VAL A 119 1.98 6.64 12.33
C VAL A 119 2.69 7.64 13.24
N GLU A 120 3.95 7.98 12.93
CA GLU A 120 4.79 8.87 13.76
C GLU A 120 4.36 10.35 13.75
N ASP A 121 3.87 10.85 12.61
CA ASP A 121 3.52 12.26 12.44
C ASP A 121 2.10 12.48 11.94
N ALA A 122 1.25 12.91 12.86
CA ALA A 122 -0.12 13.29 12.56
C ALA A 122 -0.23 14.44 11.55
N ALA A 123 0.76 15.33 11.47
CA ALA A 123 0.75 16.45 10.52
C ALA A 123 0.95 16.00 9.06
N SER A 124 1.42 14.77 8.84
CA SER A 124 1.58 14.18 7.49
C SER A 124 0.27 13.58 6.96
N ARG A 125 -0.71 13.25 7.81
CA ARG A 125 -1.97 12.58 7.42
C ARG A 125 -2.85 13.37 6.45
N PRO A 126 -2.93 14.72 6.50
CA PRO A 126 -3.64 15.51 5.51
C PRO A 126 -3.17 15.30 4.06
N LEU A 127 -1.94 14.81 3.83
CA LEU A 127 -1.45 14.45 2.50
C LEU A 127 -2.32 13.38 1.83
N LEU A 128 -2.99 12.52 2.61
CA LEU A 128 -3.86 11.46 2.09
C LEU A 128 -5.11 12.00 1.38
N ARG A 129 -5.48 13.27 1.58
CA ARG A 129 -6.51 13.96 0.77
C ARG A 129 -6.10 14.06 -0.70
N GLN A 130 -4.80 14.03 -0.99
CA GLN A 130 -4.21 14.09 -2.32
C GLN A 130 -3.56 12.75 -2.68
N SER A 131 -4.29 11.65 -2.49
CA SER A 131 -3.77 10.28 -2.63
C SER A 131 -3.07 10.01 -3.97
N ASN A 132 -3.53 10.61 -5.08
CA ASN A 132 -2.84 10.55 -6.37
C ASN A 132 -1.44 11.17 -6.33
N ALA A 133 -1.27 12.34 -5.71
CA ALA A 133 0.02 13.01 -5.61
C ALA A 133 1.00 12.23 -4.71
N VAL A 134 0.48 11.61 -3.64
CA VAL A 134 1.26 10.71 -2.78
C VAL A 134 1.74 9.50 -3.55
N LEU A 135 0.86 8.88 -4.35
CA LEU A 135 1.20 7.76 -5.22
C LEU A 135 2.30 8.13 -6.23
N ASP A 136 2.15 9.25 -6.93
CA ASP A 136 3.13 9.75 -7.89
C ASP A 136 4.48 10.02 -7.22
N SER A 137 4.47 10.53 -5.99
CA SER A 137 5.69 10.74 -5.19
C SER A 137 6.41 9.41 -4.89
N ILE A 138 5.68 8.37 -4.45
CA ILE A 138 6.23 7.03 -4.21
C ILE A 138 6.87 6.50 -5.49
N VAL A 139 6.13 6.50 -6.61
CA VAL A 139 6.61 5.98 -7.90
C VAL A 139 7.84 6.76 -8.39
N SER A 140 7.82 8.08 -8.28
CA SER A 140 8.95 8.92 -8.69
C SER A 140 10.20 8.68 -7.83
N SER A 141 10.03 8.41 -6.53
CA SER A 141 11.14 8.13 -5.60
C SER A 141 11.86 6.83 -5.95
N VAL A 142 11.11 5.80 -6.36
CA VAL A 142 11.66 4.52 -6.82
C VAL A 142 12.45 4.70 -8.11
N ARG A 143 11.95 5.51 -9.06
CA ARG A 143 12.65 5.81 -10.31
C ARG A 143 13.98 6.52 -10.06
N ARG A 144 13.99 7.55 -9.20
CA ARG A 144 15.22 8.31 -8.89
C ARG A 144 16.29 7.45 -8.23
N ALA A 145 15.91 6.57 -7.31
CA ALA A 145 16.84 5.68 -6.60
C ALA A 145 17.55 4.65 -7.51
N ARG A 146 17.16 4.53 -8.78
CA ARG A 146 17.83 3.66 -9.76
C ARG A 146 18.88 4.40 -10.61
N VAL A 147 18.79 5.73 -10.68
CA VAL A 147 19.68 6.56 -11.51
C VAL A 147 20.89 7.08 -10.72
N ALA A 148 20.80 7.08 -9.39
CA ALA A 148 21.90 7.36 -8.46
C ALA A 148 22.73 6.10 -8.20
#